data_AF-A0A401TNQ5-F1
#
_entry.id   AF-A0A401TNQ5-F1
#
_cell.length_a   1.000
_cell.length_b   1.000
_cell.length_c   1.000
_cell.angle_alpha   90.00
_cell.angle_beta   90.00
_cell.angle_gamma   90.00
#
_symmetry.space_group_name_H-M   'P 1'
#
loop_
_entity.id
_entity.type
_entity.pdbx_description
1 polymer ?
#
loop_
_entity_poly.entity_id
_entity_poly.type
_entity_poly.pdbx_seq_one_letter_code
_entity_poly.pdbx_strand_id
1 'polypeptide(L)' 'MVDILNAVLTDGLPAVEAACAEALGHGVHSDDVVLNILARQREPAPPANIMTPAALTLRHAPIADCARYDNLRKTN' A
#
# COMPACT_ATOMS: atom_id res chain seq x y z
N MET A 1 -22.24 -3.65 3.78
CA MET A 1 -23.11 -2.46 3.63
C MET A 1 -22.77 -1.87 2.26
N VAL A 2 -23.52 -0.92 1.69
CA VAL A 2 -23.27 -0.43 0.30
C VAL A 2 -22.11 0.58 0.28
N ASP A 3 -20.93 0.14 0.72
CA ASP A 3 -19.82 1.02 1.10
C ASP A 3 -19.19 1.75 -0.10
N ILE A 4 -19.13 1.09 -1.27
CA ILE A 4 -18.71 1.72 -2.54
C ILE A 4 -19.67 2.86 -2.93
N LEU A 5 -20.99 2.65 -2.81
CA LEU A 5 -21.96 3.69 -3.17
C LEU A 5 -21.94 4.85 -2.17
N ASN A 6 -21.66 4.57 -0.89
CA ASN A 6 -21.49 5.62 0.11
C ASN A 6 -20.28 6.53 -0.20
N ALA A 7 -19.19 5.98 -0.74
CA ALA A 7 -18.00 6.75 -1.11
C ALA A 7 -18.26 7.80 -2.20
N VAL A 8 -19.32 7.64 -3.01
CA VAL A 8 -19.71 8.64 -4.02
C VAL A 8 -20.04 9.99 -3.38
N LEU A 9 -20.53 10.00 -2.13
CA LEU A 9 -20.87 11.23 -1.41
C LEU A 9 -19.63 12.04 -1.01
N THR A 10 -18.47 11.39 -0.85
CA THR A 10 -17.21 12.02 -0.43
C THR A 10 -16.26 12.26 -1.60
N ASP A 11 -16.14 11.27 -2.48
CA ASP A 11 -15.11 11.22 -3.53
C ASP A 11 -15.68 11.56 -4.92
N GLY A 12 -17.00 11.52 -5.06
CA GLY A 12 -17.70 11.75 -6.32
C GLY A 12 -17.74 10.51 -7.23
N LEU A 13 -18.74 10.46 -8.10
CA LEU A 13 -18.95 9.34 -9.01
C LEU A 13 -17.75 9.06 -9.93
N PRO A 14 -17.08 10.07 -10.53
CA PRO A 14 -15.96 9.81 -11.43
C PRO A 14 -14.77 9.11 -10.75
N ALA A 15 -14.45 9.47 -9.50
CA ALA A 15 -13.37 8.85 -8.75
C ALA A 15 -13.70 7.39 -8.42
N VAL A 16 -14.94 7.14 -7.99
CA VAL A 16 -15.45 5.78 -7.69
C VAL A 16 -15.45 4.90 -8.94
N GLU A 17 -15.90 5.42 -10.08
CA GLU A 17 -15.85 4.70 -11.37
C GLU A 17 -14.42 4.36 -11.78
N ALA A 18 -13.49 5.31 -11.65
CA ALA A 18 -12.08 5.09 -11.95
C ALA A 18 -11.46 4.01 -11.04
N ALA A 19 -11.76 4.04 -9.73
CA ALA A 19 -11.29 3.03 -8.79
C ALA A 19 -11.86 1.62 -9.09
N CYS A 20 -13.14 1.55 -9.48
CA CYS A 20 -13.74 0.30 -9.95
C CYS A 20 -13.06 -0.22 -11.22
N ALA A 21 -12.80 0.66 -12.20
CA ALA A 21 -12.11 0.29 -13.43
C ALA A 21 -10.67 -0.21 -13.18
N GLU A 22 -9.93 0.42 -12.26
CA GLU A 22 -8.59 -0.02 -11.85
C GLU A 22 -8.63 -1.40 -11.18
N ALA A 23 -9.55 -1.61 -10.21
CA ALA A 23 -9.71 -2.90 -9.56
C ALA A 23 -10.02 -4.03 -10.57
N LEU A 24 -10.95 -3.77 -11.50
CA LEU A 24 -11.29 -4.69 -12.58
C LEU A 24 -10.09 -4.94 -13.52
N GLY A 25 -9.30 -3.91 -13.82
CA GLY A 25 -8.06 -4.05 -14.60
C GLY A 25 -7.03 -4.96 -13.94
N HIS A 26 -7.02 -5.02 -12.60
CA HIS A 26 -6.22 -5.98 -11.82
C HIS A 26 -6.90 -7.35 -11.63
N GLY A 27 -8.09 -7.56 -12.19
CA GLY A 27 -8.85 -8.80 -12.05
C GLY A 27 -9.47 -9.00 -10.66
N VAL A 28 -9.66 -7.92 -9.90
CA VAL A 28 -10.17 -7.95 -8.52
C VAL A 28 -11.55 -7.28 -8.45
N HIS A 29 -12.48 -7.91 -7.71
CA HIS A 29 -13.86 -7.45 -7.55
C HIS A 29 -14.27 -7.26 -6.07
N SER A 30 -13.29 -6.98 -5.21
CA SER A 30 -13.50 -6.74 -3.77
C SER A 30 -13.78 -5.26 -3.52
N ASP A 31 -14.78 -4.99 -2.69
CA ASP A 31 -15.10 -3.67 -2.16
C ASP A 31 -13.94 -3.06 -1.38
N ASP A 32 -13.27 -3.82 -0.52
CA ASP A 32 -12.08 -3.38 0.21
C ASP A 32 -10.98 -2.84 -0.73
N VAL A 33 -10.80 -3.48 -1.88
CA VAL A 33 -9.79 -3.09 -2.87
C VAL A 33 -10.18 -1.78 -3.57
N VAL A 34 -11.44 -1.64 -3.96
CA VAL A 34 -11.96 -0.39 -4.55
C VAL A 34 -11.83 0.76 -3.55
N LEU A 35 -12.22 0.54 -2.29
CA LEU A 35 -12.13 1.55 -1.24
C LEU A 35 -10.67 1.90 -0.91
N ASN A 36 -9.74 0.94 -1.00
CA ASN A 36 -8.32 1.20 -0.82
C ASN A 36 -7.75 2.07 -1.95
N ILE A 37 -8.12 1.80 -3.21
CA ILE A 37 -7.72 2.63 -4.36
C ILE A 37 -8.22 4.08 -4.16
N LEU A 38 -9.48 4.26 -3.77
CA LEU A 38 -10.03 5.59 -3.43
C LEU A 38 -9.28 6.25 -2.27
N ALA A 39 -8.96 5.49 -1.22
CA ALA A 39 -8.18 6.01 -0.10
C ALA A 39 -6.82 6.55 -0.57
N ARG A 40 -6.11 5.83 -1.44
CA ARG A 40 -4.84 6.26 -2.02
C ARG A 40 -4.96 7.51 -2.89
N GLN A 41 -6.07 7.68 -3.61
CA GLN A 41 -6.31 8.90 -4.41
C GLN A 41 -6.49 10.15 -3.54
N ARG A 42 -7.01 9.99 -2.31
CA ARG A 42 -7.13 11.08 -1.33
C ARG A 42 -5.84 11.37 -0.57
N GLU A 43 -4.87 10.48 -0.60
CA GLU A 43 -3.62 10.68 0.14
C GLU A 43 -2.98 12.00 -0.31
N PRO A 44 -2.57 12.86 0.63
CA PRO A 44 -1.84 14.06 0.28
C PRO A 44 -0.54 13.70 -0.43
N ALA A 45 -0.03 14.66 -1.20
CA ALA A 45 1.27 14.49 -1.84
C ALA A 45 2.31 14.03 -0.80
N PRO A 46 3.14 13.01 -1.11
CA PRO A 46 4.17 12.54 -0.19
C PRO A 46 5.02 13.72 0.31
N PRO A 47 5.42 13.71 1.58
CA PRO A 47 6.30 14.74 2.10
C PRO A 47 7.60 14.79 1.30
N ALA A 48 8.25 15.96 1.29
CA ALA A 48 9.52 16.12 0.60
C ALA A 48 10.56 15.11 1.12
N ASN A 49 11.32 14.54 0.18
CA ASN A 49 12.38 13.60 0.52
C ASN A 49 13.43 14.27 1.40
N ILE A 50 13.71 13.66 2.55
CA ILE A 50 14.81 14.08 3.41
C ILE A 50 16.08 13.37 2.92
N MET A 51 17.08 14.15 2.51
CA MET A 51 18.38 13.58 2.17
C MET A 51 19.00 12.90 3.38
N THR A 52 19.40 11.65 3.21
CA THR A 52 20.05 10.88 4.28
C THR A 52 21.35 11.59 4.68
N PRO A 53 21.49 12.04 5.94
CA PRO A 53 22.72 12.67 6.39
C PRO A 53 23.91 11.71 6.29
N ALA A 54 25.08 12.20 5.88
CA ALA A 54 26.30 11.39 5.78
C ALA A 54 26.68 10.69 7.11
N ALA A 55 26.29 11.28 8.24
CA ALA A 55 26.47 10.71 9.58
C ALA A 55 25.72 9.37 9.79
N LEU A 56 24.66 9.10 9.01
CA LEU A 56 23.87 7.87 9.08
C LEU A 56 24.40 6.77 8.14
N THR A 57 25.67 6.83 7.74
CA THR A 57 26.30 5.77 6.96
C THR A 57 26.46 4.51 7.82
N LEU A 58 25.88 3.40 7.38
CA LEU A 58 25.98 2.12 8.08
C LEU A 58 27.42 1.63 8.11
N ARG A 59 27.93 1.30 9.31
CA ARG A 59 29.21 0.61 9.46
C ARG A 59 29.13 -0.87 9.06
N HIS A 60 27.94 -1.45 9.20
CA HIS A 60 27.68 -2.85 8.85
C HIS A 60 26.33 -2.91 8.14
N ALA A 61 26.35 -3.33 6.86
CA ALA A 61 25.12 -3.49 6.10
C ALA A 61 24.33 -4.71 6.61
N PRO A 62 22.99 -4.63 6.68
CA PRO A 62 22.19 -5.81 7.01
C PRO A 62 22.37 -6.87 5.92
N ILE A 63 22.59 -8.11 6.35
CA ILE A 63 22.62 -9.26 5.46
C ILE A 63 21.21 -9.86 5.45
N ALA A 64 20.60 -9.96 4.27
CA ALA A 64 19.35 -10.68 4.08
C ALA A 64 19.60 -12.19 4.11
N ASP A 65 19.84 -12.74 5.30
CA ASP A 65 20.08 -14.16 5.51
C ASP A 65 18.80 -14.88 5.99
N CYS A 66 18.05 -15.44 5.02
CA CYS A 66 16.87 -16.25 5.30
C CYS A 66 17.19 -17.57 6.00
N ALA A 67 18.41 -18.13 5.83
CA ALA A 67 18.79 -19.41 6.43
C ALA A 67 18.83 -19.33 7.96
N ARG A 68 19.07 -18.13 8.52
CA ARG A 68 18.97 -17.87 9.96
C ARG A 68 17.58 -18.22 10.51
N TYR A 69 16.51 -17.89 9.78
CA TYR A 69 15.15 -18.25 10.18
C TYR A 69 14.86 -19.74 10.00
N ASP A 70 15.35 -20.35 8.91
CA ASP A 70 15.18 -21.78 8.66
C ASP A 70 15.79 -22.65 9.76
N ASN A 71 16.95 -22.24 10.30
CA ASN A 71 17.61 -22.96 11.38
C ASN A 71 16.83 -22.87 12.71
N LEU A 72 16.26 -21.70 13.03
CA LEU A 72 15.40 -21.55 14.20
C LEU A 72 14.14 -22.41 14.09
N ARG A 73 13.54 -22.48 12.89
CA ARG A 73 12.31 -23.28 12.66
C ARG A 73 12.53 -24.78 12.83
N LYS A 74 13.73 -25.29 12.54
CA LYS A 74 14.10 -26.71 12.68
C LYS A 74 14.36 -27.16 14.12
N THR A 75 14.46 -26.23 15.07
CA THR A 75 14.82 -26.52 16.47
C THR A 75 13.58 -26.69 17.37
N ASN A 76 12.37 -26.67 16.78
CA ASN A 76 11.10 -27.13 17.37
C ASN A 76 10.61 -28.36 16.61
#